data_AF-W4SAS3-F1
#
_entry.id   AF-W4SAS3-F1
#
_cell.length_a   1.000
_cell.length_b   1.000
_cell.length_c   1.000
_cell.angle_alpha   90.00
_cell.angle_beta   90.00
_cell.angle_gamma   90.00
#
_symmetry.space_group_name_H-M   'P 1'
#
loop_
_entity.id
_entity.type
_entity.pdbx_description
1 polymer ?
#
loop_
_entity_poly.entity_id
_entity_poly.type
_entity_poly.pdbx_seq_one_letter_code
_entity_poly.pdbx_strand_id
1 'polypeptide(L)'
;MRAGVDVPVPSDPGGGASHEQHKRNYQAIQAAGALYRLTGDRAYADYARDVLLAYARLYPTLGAHPAGRGQVPGRLFWQSLNDSVWLVYASQGYDAIRDTLSAQDRATIDRDVFARMAHFLCDESADNFDKIHNHATWAVAAVGMTGYVLRDQALVDKALRGSRRDGKAGFLAQVDQLFSPDGYYAEGPYYQRYALAPFVLFANAIERNQPQQRIFQRRDGVLLKAVNSLVQSSYGGYFFPINDAILDKGLDTEELVAGIGIATRRPTTRSCCPSRNASAACCSPPKAWPWPPRSRKAAPNRSPSAACCCAMAHRATRAHWRSCAAAAKTARRW
;
A
#
# COMPACT_ATOMS: atom_id res chain seq x y z
N MET A 1 11.86 16.36 15.44
CA MET A 1 12.94 16.44 16.45
C MET A 1 13.33 17.88 16.78
N ARG A 2 14.01 18.66 15.92
CA ARG A 2 14.40 20.06 16.25
C ARG A 2 13.23 20.98 16.63
N ALA A 3 12.08 20.84 15.95
CA ALA A 3 10.87 21.59 16.26
C ALA A 3 10.14 21.12 17.54
N GLY A 4 10.66 20.11 18.24
CA GLY A 4 10.04 19.53 19.43
C GLY A 4 8.92 18.53 19.13
N VAL A 5 8.16 18.24 20.18
CA VAL A 5 6.95 17.40 20.16
C VAL A 5 5.73 18.32 20.06
N ASP A 6 4.96 18.16 18.99
CA ASP A 6 3.73 18.92 18.75
C ASP A 6 2.58 17.95 18.46
N VAL A 7 1.68 17.82 19.43
CA VAL A 7 0.50 16.96 19.37
C VAL A 7 -0.72 17.83 19.70
N PRO A 8 -1.28 18.54 18.71
CA PRO A 8 -2.38 19.48 18.93
C PRO A 8 -3.69 18.75 19.24
N VAL A 9 -4.64 19.46 19.85
CA VAL A 9 -6.03 18.97 19.94
C VAL A 9 -6.65 18.96 18.54
N PRO A 10 -7.36 17.91 18.11
CA PRO A 10 -7.94 17.84 16.78
C PRO A 10 -9.04 18.90 16.57
N SER A 11 -8.94 19.69 15.49
CA SER A 11 -9.92 20.73 15.14
C SER A 11 -10.29 20.74 13.65
N ASP A 12 -9.33 20.50 12.77
CA ASP A 12 -9.47 20.81 11.35
C ASP A 12 -9.81 19.58 10.49
N PRO A 13 -10.55 19.75 9.37
CA PRO A 13 -10.80 18.67 8.41
C PRO A 13 -9.54 18.32 7.58
N GLY A 14 -9.70 17.42 6.62
CA GLY A 14 -8.63 17.04 5.67
C GLY A 14 -7.93 18.25 5.05
N GLY A 15 -6.59 18.25 5.08
CA GLY A 15 -5.73 19.34 4.61
C GLY A 15 -5.57 20.51 5.59
N GLY A 16 -6.28 20.51 6.72
CA GLY A 16 -6.14 21.52 7.79
C GLY A 16 -4.90 21.32 8.66
N ALA A 17 -4.62 22.28 9.55
CA ALA A 17 -3.37 22.31 10.32
C ALA A 17 -3.24 21.13 11.29
N SER A 18 -4.26 20.86 12.12
CA SER A 18 -4.24 19.73 13.05
C SER A 18 -4.17 18.38 12.31
N HIS A 19 -4.89 18.27 11.19
CA HIS A 19 -4.89 17.09 10.33
C HIS A 19 -3.49 16.79 9.78
N GLU A 20 -2.86 17.77 9.15
CA GLU A 20 -1.52 17.58 8.58
C GLU A 20 -0.44 17.42 9.66
N GLN A 21 -0.62 18.01 10.86
CA GLN A 21 0.30 17.79 11.97
C GLN A 21 0.23 16.36 12.50
N HIS A 22 -0.96 15.79 12.67
CA HIS A 22 -1.10 14.38 13.06
C HIS A 22 -0.57 13.43 11.98
N LYS A 23 -0.65 13.80 10.70
CA LYS A 23 0.01 13.06 9.62
C LYS A 23 1.53 13.05 9.75
N ARG A 24 2.13 14.24 9.93
CA ARG A 24 3.57 14.36 10.19
C ARG A 24 3.99 13.55 11.41
N ASN A 25 3.18 13.52 12.45
CA ASN A 25 3.49 12.78 13.67
C ASN A 25 3.54 11.27 13.47
N TYR A 26 2.57 10.63 12.79
CA TYR A 26 2.65 9.18 12.58
C TYR A 26 3.84 8.80 11.68
N GLN A 27 4.16 9.63 10.69
CA GLN A 27 5.34 9.43 9.83
C GLN A 27 6.62 9.57 10.66
N ALA A 28 6.67 10.57 11.54
CA ALA A 28 7.83 10.79 12.41
C ALA A 28 8.01 9.67 13.43
N ILE A 29 6.93 9.13 14.01
CA ILE A 29 6.99 7.96 14.92
C ILE A 29 7.57 6.75 14.17
N GLN A 30 7.04 6.44 12.98
CA GLN A 30 7.51 5.32 12.17
C GLN A 30 8.98 5.49 11.77
N ALA A 31 9.34 6.67 11.26
CA ALA A 31 10.70 6.96 10.78
C ALA A 31 11.72 6.96 11.92
N ALA A 32 11.36 7.51 13.08
CA ALA A 32 12.23 7.50 14.26
C ALA A 32 12.46 6.07 14.76
N GLY A 33 11.42 5.22 14.82
CA GLY A 33 11.59 3.81 15.13
C GLY A 33 12.52 3.09 14.14
N ALA A 34 12.34 3.31 12.84
CA ALA A 34 13.22 2.74 11.81
C ALA A 34 14.68 3.22 11.94
N LEU A 35 14.90 4.52 12.13
CA LEU A 35 16.23 5.10 12.31
C LEU A 35 16.91 4.57 13.58
N TYR A 36 16.17 4.44 14.68
CA TYR A 36 16.68 3.81 15.89
C TYR A 36 17.16 2.38 15.61
N ARG A 37 16.37 1.54 14.94
CA ARG A 37 16.76 0.15 14.63
C ARG A 37 17.97 0.06 13.70
N LEU A 38 18.16 1.04 12.81
CA LEU A 38 19.27 1.08 11.85
C LEU A 38 20.56 1.63 12.45
N THR A 39 20.46 2.61 13.36
CA THR A 39 21.61 3.39 13.84
C THR A 39 21.99 3.10 15.28
N GLY A 40 21.05 2.62 16.11
CA GLY A 40 21.19 2.49 17.55
C GLY A 40 21.13 3.82 18.32
N ASP A 41 20.94 4.96 17.65
CA ASP A 41 20.90 6.28 18.30
C ASP A 41 19.59 6.45 19.10
N ARG A 42 19.72 6.49 20.43
CA ARG A 42 18.59 6.60 21.36
C ARG A 42 17.79 7.88 21.20
N ALA A 43 18.35 8.94 20.62
CA ALA A 43 17.63 10.19 20.40
C ALA A 43 16.36 9.98 19.56
N TYR A 44 16.38 9.04 18.60
CA TYR A 44 15.20 8.68 17.82
C TYR A 44 14.16 7.93 18.65
N ALA A 45 14.59 6.97 19.47
CA ALA A 45 13.68 6.22 20.35
C ALA A 45 13.03 7.12 21.40
N ASP A 46 13.82 8.02 22.00
CA ASP A 46 13.33 8.99 22.98
C ASP A 46 12.33 9.97 22.35
N TYR A 47 12.59 10.45 21.13
CA TYR A 47 11.64 11.30 20.42
C TYR A 47 10.31 10.59 20.15
N ALA A 48 10.34 9.35 19.64
CA ALA A 48 9.13 8.58 19.40
C ALA A 48 8.36 8.28 20.71
N ARG A 49 9.07 7.96 21.80
CA ARG A 49 8.48 7.83 23.15
C ARG A 49 7.74 9.11 23.55
N ASP A 50 8.38 10.26 23.45
CA ASP A 50 7.82 11.52 23.96
C ASP A 50 6.58 11.95 23.17
N VAL A 51 6.57 11.72 21.84
CA VAL A 51 5.38 11.92 21.00
C VAL A 51 4.25 10.97 21.44
N LEU A 52 4.53 9.68 21.63
CA LEU A 52 3.53 8.70 22.05
C LEU A 52 2.98 8.97 23.45
N LEU A 53 3.81 9.44 24.39
CA LEU A 53 3.35 9.87 25.72
C LEU A 53 2.48 11.14 25.66
N ALA A 54 2.76 12.06 24.72
CA ALA A 54 1.87 13.19 24.47
C ALA A 54 0.50 12.73 23.94
N TYR A 55 0.48 11.78 23.00
CA TYR A 55 -0.77 11.13 22.57
C TYR A 55 -1.47 10.38 23.71
N ALA A 56 -0.74 9.71 24.60
CA ALA A 56 -1.33 8.99 25.74
C ALA A 56 -2.04 9.93 26.72
N ARG A 57 -1.59 11.19 26.84
CA ARG A 57 -2.30 12.23 27.60
C ARG A 57 -3.53 12.76 26.85
N LEU A 58 -3.42 12.95 25.54
CA LEU A 58 -4.49 13.54 24.72
C LEU A 58 -5.62 12.56 24.42
N TYR A 59 -5.31 11.38 23.87
CA TYR A 59 -6.28 10.48 23.24
C TYR A 59 -7.44 10.06 24.15
N PRO A 60 -7.24 9.79 25.46
CA PRO A 60 -8.35 9.47 26.37
C PRO A 60 -9.38 10.58 26.54
N THR A 61 -9.02 11.83 26.24
CA THR A 61 -9.92 13.00 26.36
C THR A 61 -10.77 13.22 25.11
N LEU A 62 -10.49 12.51 24.02
CA LEU A 62 -11.10 12.75 22.72
C LEU A 62 -12.43 11.99 22.58
N GLY A 63 -13.48 12.73 22.21
CA GLY A 63 -14.72 12.20 21.65
C GLY A 63 -14.67 12.14 20.12
N ALA A 64 -15.83 12.23 19.48
CA ALA A 64 -15.92 12.37 18.02
C ALA A 64 -15.27 13.68 17.56
N HIS A 65 -14.51 13.62 16.46
CA HIS A 65 -13.82 14.78 15.90
C HIS A 65 -14.82 15.91 15.56
N PRO A 66 -14.55 17.18 15.94
CA PRO A 66 -15.51 18.29 15.78
C PRO A 66 -15.88 18.60 14.33
N ALA A 67 -14.96 18.37 13.38
CA ALA A 67 -15.20 18.54 11.95
C ALA A 67 -15.70 17.27 11.22
N GLY A 68 -16.16 16.23 11.94
CA GLY A 68 -16.61 14.97 11.35
C GLY A 68 -17.84 15.12 10.43
N ARG A 69 -17.82 14.47 9.25
CA ARG A 69 -18.94 14.49 8.28
C ARG A 69 -19.06 13.18 7.50
N GLY A 70 -20.31 12.73 7.25
CA GLY A 70 -20.71 11.74 6.22
C GLY A 70 -20.17 10.31 6.34
N GLN A 71 -19.14 10.09 7.15
CA GLN A 71 -18.50 8.82 7.47
C GLN A 71 -18.37 8.70 9.00
N VAL A 72 -17.94 7.55 9.52
CA VAL A 72 -17.63 7.40 10.95
C VAL A 72 -16.58 8.45 11.34
N PRO A 73 -16.93 9.46 12.18
CA PRO A 73 -15.98 10.47 12.61
C PRO A 73 -14.82 9.79 13.32
N GLY A 74 -13.60 10.21 13.01
CA GLY A 74 -12.43 9.76 13.76
C GLY A 74 -12.36 10.41 15.14
N ARG A 75 -11.27 10.15 15.87
CA ARG A 75 -10.94 10.88 17.10
C ARG A 75 -9.84 11.90 16.84
N LEU A 76 -8.74 11.45 16.23
CA LEU A 76 -7.64 12.33 15.81
C LEU A 76 -7.92 13.03 14.48
N PHE A 77 -8.76 12.45 13.64
CA PHE A 77 -9.04 12.97 12.32
C PHE A 77 -10.54 13.09 12.07
N TRP A 78 -10.91 13.92 11.10
CA TRP A 78 -12.30 14.11 10.71
C TRP A 78 -13.00 12.83 10.19
N GLN A 79 -12.24 11.80 9.80
CA GLN A 79 -12.73 10.48 9.39
C GLN A 79 -11.85 9.37 10.00
N SER A 80 -12.47 8.28 10.45
CA SER A 80 -11.78 7.14 11.08
C SER A 80 -10.79 6.40 10.17
N LEU A 81 -10.86 6.62 8.85
CA LEU A 81 -9.86 6.15 7.89
C LEU A 81 -8.46 6.65 8.27
N ASN A 82 -8.33 7.93 8.60
CA ASN A 82 -7.02 8.50 8.93
C ASN A 82 -6.55 8.08 10.34
N ASP A 83 -7.45 7.82 11.29
CA ASP A 83 -7.09 7.17 12.56
C ASP A 83 -6.50 5.77 12.33
N SER A 84 -7.05 5.03 11.36
CA SER A 84 -6.52 3.72 10.97
C SER A 84 -5.13 3.83 10.33
N VAL A 85 -4.92 4.79 9.42
CA VAL A 85 -3.59 5.08 8.84
C VAL A 85 -2.60 5.44 9.95
N TRP A 86 -2.96 6.35 10.84
CA TRP A 86 -2.11 6.75 11.97
C TRP A 86 -1.67 5.54 12.78
N LEU A 87 -2.61 4.64 13.10
CA LEU A 87 -2.32 3.45 13.91
C LEU A 87 -1.45 2.41 13.17
N VAL A 88 -1.61 2.24 11.85
CA VAL A 88 -0.73 1.40 11.03
C VAL A 88 0.72 1.89 11.07
N TYR A 89 0.95 3.20 10.97
CA TYR A 89 2.32 3.76 10.98
C TYR A 89 2.89 3.82 12.41
N ALA A 90 2.11 4.33 13.36
CA ALA A 90 2.55 4.47 14.75
C ALA A 90 2.86 3.12 15.40
N SER A 91 2.11 2.05 15.09
CA SER A 91 2.38 0.71 15.62
C SER A 91 3.75 0.17 15.18
N GLN A 92 4.20 0.45 13.95
CA GLN A 92 5.53 0.07 13.47
C GLN A 92 6.65 0.80 14.23
N GLY A 93 6.49 2.12 14.39
CA GLY A 93 7.47 2.92 15.12
C GLY A 93 7.53 2.52 16.60
N TYR A 94 6.37 2.27 17.21
CA TYR A 94 6.29 1.81 18.59
C TYR A 94 6.93 0.43 18.76
N ASP A 95 6.58 -0.56 17.94
CA ASP A 95 7.19 -1.90 17.96
C ASP A 95 8.73 -1.83 17.96
N ALA A 96 9.28 -0.95 17.12
CA ALA A 96 10.72 -0.76 16.97
C ALA A 96 11.43 -0.20 18.22
N ILE A 97 10.72 0.53 19.08
CA ILE A 97 11.30 1.18 20.28
C ILE A 97 10.79 0.57 21.60
N ARG A 98 9.76 -0.27 21.56
CA ARG A 98 8.98 -0.70 22.72
C ARG A 98 9.82 -1.41 23.79
N ASP A 99 10.87 -2.11 23.37
CA ASP A 99 11.82 -2.81 24.25
C ASP A 99 12.77 -1.87 25.01
N THR A 100 12.92 -0.62 24.55
CA THR A 100 13.76 0.41 25.19
C THR A 100 13.05 1.19 26.30
N LEU A 101 11.72 1.05 26.39
CA LEU A 101 10.90 1.87 27.27
C LEU A 101 10.82 1.32 28.68
N SER A 102 10.61 2.22 29.64
CA SER A 102 10.27 1.82 31.00
C SER A 102 8.95 1.03 31.01
N ALA A 103 8.77 0.16 32.00
CA ALA A 103 7.52 -0.59 32.14
C ALA A 103 6.30 0.33 32.31
N GLN A 104 6.48 1.48 32.98
CA GLN A 104 5.44 2.47 33.20
C GLN A 104 5.04 3.19 31.91
N ASP A 105 6.01 3.67 31.11
CA ASP A 105 5.72 4.32 29.83
C ASP A 105 5.05 3.35 28.88
N ARG A 106 5.56 2.12 28.80
CA ARG A 106 4.99 1.05 27.97
C ARG A 106 3.53 0.77 28.36
N ALA A 107 3.24 0.61 29.65
CA ALA A 107 1.87 0.38 30.12
C ALA A 107 0.94 1.58 29.80
N THR A 108 1.46 2.80 29.91
CA THR A 108 0.71 4.02 29.60
C THR A 108 0.39 4.10 28.11
N ILE A 109 1.38 3.88 27.24
CA ILE A 109 1.22 3.93 25.78
C ILE A 109 0.34 2.77 25.28
N ASP A 110 0.56 1.54 25.78
CA ASP A 110 -0.25 0.37 25.44
C ASP A 110 -1.73 0.63 25.73
N ARG A 111 -2.04 1.12 26.94
CA ARG A 111 -3.41 1.36 27.40
C ARG A 111 -4.05 2.56 26.72
N ASP A 112 -3.41 3.72 26.79
CA ASP A 112 -4.06 5.00 26.51
C ASP A 112 -3.97 5.45 25.06
N VAL A 113 -3.13 4.80 24.26
CA VAL A 113 -3.04 5.02 22.81
C VAL A 113 -3.53 3.78 22.06
N PHE A 114 -2.72 2.71 22.06
CA PHE A 114 -2.91 1.59 21.14
C PHE A 114 -4.18 0.78 21.42
N ALA A 115 -4.42 0.38 22.67
CA ALA A 115 -5.62 -0.38 23.03
C ALA A 115 -6.90 0.43 22.83
N ARG A 116 -6.91 1.72 23.21
CA ARG A 116 -8.07 2.60 23.00
C ARG A 116 -8.35 2.86 21.52
N MET A 117 -7.33 3.09 20.70
CA MET A 117 -7.50 3.24 19.25
C MET A 117 -8.02 1.96 18.62
N ALA A 118 -7.47 0.79 19.01
CA ALA A 118 -7.95 -0.49 18.51
C ALA A 118 -9.41 -0.77 18.92
N HIS A 119 -9.78 -0.47 20.17
CA HIS A 119 -11.16 -0.57 20.65
C HIS A 119 -12.11 0.33 19.85
N PHE A 120 -11.73 1.59 19.62
CA PHE A 120 -12.52 2.52 18.82
C PHE A 120 -12.75 2.01 17.37
N LEU A 121 -11.66 1.60 16.71
CA LEU A 121 -11.72 1.18 15.31
C LEU A 121 -12.42 -0.17 15.10
N CYS A 122 -12.42 -1.04 16.11
CA CYS A 122 -13.02 -2.37 16.05
C CYS A 122 -14.38 -2.44 16.74
N ASP A 123 -14.43 -2.22 18.05
CA ASP A 123 -15.58 -2.55 18.89
C ASP A 123 -16.65 -1.45 18.85
N GLU A 124 -16.22 -0.18 18.90
CA GLU A 124 -17.15 0.96 18.79
C GLU A 124 -17.56 1.23 17.33
N SER A 125 -16.81 0.72 16.36
CA SER A 125 -17.02 0.95 14.92
C SER A 125 -17.23 -0.36 14.13
N ALA A 126 -17.83 -1.38 14.75
CA ALA A 126 -17.96 -2.72 14.19
C ALA A 126 -18.59 -2.74 12.78
N ASP A 127 -19.62 -1.92 12.54
CA ASP A 127 -20.27 -1.81 11.24
C ASP A 127 -19.33 -1.32 10.13
N ASN A 128 -18.30 -0.53 10.46
CA ASN A 128 -17.28 -0.13 9.51
C ASN A 128 -16.14 -1.14 9.43
N PHE A 129 -15.75 -1.73 10.56
CA PHE A 129 -14.70 -2.74 10.66
C PHE A 129 -15.03 -4.02 9.89
N ASP A 130 -16.31 -4.42 9.86
CA ASP A 130 -16.78 -5.65 9.21
C ASP A 130 -17.16 -5.47 7.73
N LYS A 131 -16.93 -4.29 7.12
CA LYS A 131 -17.17 -4.09 5.68
C LYS A 131 -16.13 -4.83 4.84
N ILE A 132 -16.50 -5.13 3.60
CA ILE A 132 -15.57 -5.54 2.54
C ILE A 132 -15.30 -4.30 1.67
N HIS A 133 -14.37 -3.47 2.11
CA HIS A 133 -14.08 -2.17 1.51
C HIS A 133 -12.71 -1.64 1.96
N ASN A 134 -12.06 -0.75 1.20
CA ASN A 134 -10.73 -0.23 1.53
C ASN A 134 -10.63 0.42 2.92
N HIS A 135 -11.69 1.09 3.39
CA HIS A 135 -11.75 1.65 4.75
C HIS A 135 -11.62 0.57 5.82
N ALA A 136 -12.29 -0.58 5.64
CA ALA A 136 -12.16 -1.71 6.54
C ALA A 136 -10.79 -2.37 6.42
N THR A 137 -10.18 -2.41 5.23
CA THR A 137 -8.80 -2.92 5.06
C THR A 137 -7.83 -2.18 5.96
N TRP A 138 -7.91 -0.85 6.00
CA TRP A 138 -7.09 -0.03 6.87
C TRP A 138 -7.37 -0.30 8.35
N ALA A 139 -8.64 -0.36 8.76
CA ALA A 139 -9.02 -0.60 10.15
C ALA A 139 -8.54 -1.98 10.64
N VAL A 140 -8.77 -3.05 9.87
CA VAL A 140 -8.33 -4.40 10.26
C VAL A 140 -6.80 -4.53 10.28
N ALA A 141 -6.09 -3.88 9.35
CA ALA A 141 -4.63 -3.82 9.37
C ALA A 141 -4.11 -3.11 10.63
N ALA A 142 -4.71 -1.95 10.95
CA ALA A 142 -4.35 -1.16 12.13
C ALA A 142 -4.54 -1.95 13.44
N VAL A 143 -5.72 -2.56 13.61
CA VAL A 143 -6.06 -3.36 14.80
C VAL A 143 -5.21 -4.62 14.89
N GLY A 144 -4.98 -5.32 13.76
CA GLY A 144 -4.21 -6.54 13.74
C GLY A 144 -2.71 -6.32 13.99
N MET A 145 -2.12 -5.29 13.40
CA MET A 145 -0.74 -4.88 13.69
C MET A 145 -0.60 -4.47 15.16
N THR A 146 -1.57 -3.73 15.70
CA THR A 146 -1.61 -3.40 17.13
C THR A 146 -1.70 -4.65 18.00
N GLY A 147 -2.53 -5.62 17.63
CA GLY A 147 -2.64 -6.91 18.33
C GLY A 147 -1.30 -7.64 18.42
N TYR A 148 -0.51 -7.67 17.34
CA TYR A 148 0.84 -8.25 17.39
C TYR A 148 1.78 -7.48 18.33
N VAL A 149 1.80 -6.15 18.27
CA VAL A 149 2.68 -5.31 19.12
C VAL A 149 2.33 -5.44 20.61
N LEU A 150 1.04 -5.47 20.93
CA LEU A 150 0.54 -5.62 22.29
C LEU A 150 0.54 -7.07 22.78
N ARG A 151 0.80 -8.05 21.90
CA ARG A 151 0.65 -9.49 22.15
C ARG A 151 -0.78 -9.86 22.57
N ASP A 152 -1.75 -9.20 21.97
CA ASP A 152 -3.19 -9.41 22.19
C ASP A 152 -3.77 -10.26 21.05
N GLN A 153 -3.90 -11.56 21.30
CA GLN A 153 -4.44 -12.50 20.32
C GLN A 153 -5.92 -12.23 20.01
N ALA A 154 -6.69 -11.66 20.95
CA ALA A 154 -8.09 -11.34 20.73
C ALA A 154 -8.27 -10.23 19.68
N LEU A 155 -7.36 -9.25 19.64
CA LEU A 155 -7.30 -8.24 18.58
C LEU A 155 -6.86 -8.83 17.23
N VAL A 156 -5.87 -9.72 17.24
CA VAL A 156 -5.41 -10.40 16.01
C VAL A 156 -6.53 -11.23 15.40
N ASP A 157 -7.25 -12.01 16.20
CA ASP A 157 -8.36 -12.84 15.72
C ASP A 157 -9.50 -11.99 15.14
N LYS A 158 -9.84 -10.87 15.79
CA LYS A 158 -10.82 -9.90 15.28
C LYS A 158 -10.37 -9.31 13.94
N ALA A 159 -9.13 -8.87 13.83
CA ALA A 159 -8.59 -8.34 12.58
C ALA A 159 -8.59 -9.36 11.44
N LEU A 160 -8.26 -10.63 11.72
CA LEU A 160 -8.22 -11.68 10.70
C LEU A 160 -9.61 -12.15 10.26
N ARG A 161 -10.58 -12.23 11.19
CA ARG A 161 -11.86 -12.94 11.00
C ARG A 161 -13.12 -12.09 11.24
N GLY A 162 -12.97 -10.77 11.40
CA GLY A 162 -14.05 -9.84 11.71
C GLY A 162 -14.32 -9.70 13.21
N SER A 163 -15.09 -8.69 13.59
CA SER A 163 -15.39 -8.34 14.99
C SER A 163 -15.97 -9.52 15.79
N ARG A 164 -16.82 -10.33 15.13
CA ARG A 164 -17.45 -11.55 15.67
C ARG A 164 -16.60 -12.82 15.54
N ARG A 165 -15.45 -12.74 14.86
CA ARG A 165 -14.52 -13.86 14.60
C ARG A 165 -15.14 -15.03 13.81
N ASP A 166 -16.20 -14.76 13.05
CA ASP A 166 -16.94 -15.76 12.27
C ASP A 166 -16.37 -15.98 10.85
N GLY A 167 -15.37 -15.19 10.45
CA GLY A 167 -14.72 -15.28 9.14
C GLY A 167 -15.52 -14.68 7.98
N LYS A 168 -16.68 -14.07 8.24
CA LYS A 168 -17.49 -13.41 7.20
C LYS A 168 -16.94 -12.05 6.80
N ALA A 169 -16.16 -11.43 7.68
CA ALA A 169 -15.45 -10.19 7.48
C ALA A 169 -13.98 -10.33 7.92
N GLY A 170 -13.29 -9.20 8.09
CA GLY A 170 -11.89 -9.19 8.46
C GLY A 170 -10.94 -9.36 7.28
N PHE A 171 -9.64 -9.35 7.58
CA PHE A 171 -8.58 -9.33 6.57
C PHE A 171 -8.63 -10.51 5.61
N LEU A 172 -8.89 -11.72 6.11
CA LEU A 172 -8.89 -12.92 5.28
C LEU A 172 -10.06 -12.95 4.29
N ALA A 173 -11.22 -12.39 4.67
CA ALA A 173 -12.37 -12.24 3.78
C ALA A 173 -12.11 -11.17 2.72
N GLN A 174 -11.45 -10.07 3.11
CA GLN A 174 -11.08 -8.99 2.19
C GLN A 174 -10.09 -9.45 1.11
N VAL A 175 -9.06 -10.23 1.47
CA VAL A 175 -8.12 -10.83 0.49
C VAL A 175 -8.86 -11.72 -0.52
N ASP A 176 -9.91 -12.41 -0.07
CA ASP A 176 -10.67 -13.34 -0.92
C ASP A 176 -11.65 -12.64 -1.87
N GLN A 177 -12.14 -11.45 -1.51
CA GLN A 177 -13.27 -10.82 -2.19
C GLN A 177 -12.89 -9.55 -2.98
N LEU A 178 -11.90 -8.78 -2.52
CA LEU A 178 -11.64 -7.44 -3.10
C LEU A 178 -10.76 -7.45 -4.35
N PHE A 179 -10.10 -8.57 -4.65
CA PHE A 179 -9.25 -8.71 -5.83
C PHE A 179 -9.87 -9.68 -6.83
N SER A 180 -9.62 -9.47 -8.13
CA SER A 180 -9.78 -10.54 -9.12
C SER A 180 -8.73 -11.65 -8.88
N PRO A 181 -8.86 -12.83 -9.52
CA PRO A 181 -7.82 -13.87 -9.49
C PRO A 181 -6.44 -13.42 -9.96
N ASP A 182 -6.38 -12.37 -10.78
CA ASP A 182 -5.15 -11.75 -11.29
C ASP A 182 -4.60 -10.62 -10.38
N GLY A 183 -5.26 -10.36 -9.25
CA GLY A 183 -4.86 -9.32 -8.31
C GLY A 183 -5.33 -7.91 -8.68
N TYR A 184 -6.24 -7.76 -9.64
CA TYR A 184 -6.81 -6.45 -9.98
C TYR A 184 -7.86 -6.04 -8.94
N TYR A 185 -7.80 -4.79 -8.49
CA TYR A 185 -8.75 -4.21 -7.53
C TYR A 185 -9.81 -3.40 -8.28
N ALA A 186 -11.10 -3.70 -8.03
CA ALA A 186 -12.20 -3.22 -8.86
C ALA A 186 -12.38 -1.69 -8.89
N GLU A 187 -11.97 -0.98 -7.83
CA GLU A 187 -12.05 0.49 -7.77
C GLU A 187 -11.02 1.18 -8.70
N GLY A 188 -10.14 0.42 -9.36
CA GLY A 188 -9.18 0.91 -10.33
C GLY A 188 -7.78 1.17 -9.74
N PRO A 189 -6.78 1.50 -10.58
CA PRO A 189 -5.38 1.61 -10.14
C PRO A 189 -5.18 2.61 -9.02
N TYR A 190 -5.96 3.71 -8.98
CA TYR A 190 -5.90 4.74 -7.95
C TYR A 190 -6.24 4.21 -6.57
N TYR A 191 -7.37 3.56 -6.42
CA TYR A 191 -7.68 2.94 -5.14
C TYR A 191 -6.88 1.67 -4.89
N GLN A 192 -6.44 0.95 -5.94
CA GLN A 192 -5.54 -0.19 -5.78
C GLN A 192 -4.23 0.23 -5.09
N ARG A 193 -3.56 1.32 -5.50
CA ARG A 193 -2.32 1.75 -4.82
C ARG A 193 -2.56 2.07 -3.35
N TYR A 194 -3.65 2.75 -3.05
CA TYR A 194 -3.98 3.15 -1.68
C TYR A 194 -4.36 1.95 -0.80
N ALA A 195 -5.18 1.03 -1.31
CA ALA A 195 -5.58 -0.18 -0.60
C ALA A 195 -4.43 -1.21 -0.49
N LEU A 196 -3.46 -1.18 -1.40
CA LEU A 196 -2.33 -2.11 -1.39
C LEU A 196 -1.51 -2.01 -0.11
N ALA A 197 -1.28 -0.80 0.42
CA ALA A 197 -0.48 -0.59 1.63
C ALA A 197 -0.95 -1.41 2.84
N PRO A 198 -2.20 -1.29 3.33
CA PRO A 198 -2.65 -2.06 4.49
C PRO A 198 -2.66 -3.57 4.20
N PHE A 199 -2.90 -4.00 2.95
CA PHE A 199 -2.78 -5.40 2.57
C PHE A 199 -1.35 -5.93 2.73
N VAL A 200 -0.36 -5.29 2.11
CA VAL A 200 1.02 -5.80 2.12
C VAL A 200 1.69 -5.64 3.48
N LEU A 201 1.42 -4.54 4.18
CA LEU A 201 1.98 -4.27 5.51
C LEU A 201 1.45 -5.27 6.53
N PHE A 202 0.13 -5.49 6.58
CA PHE A 202 -0.44 -6.42 7.54
C PHE A 202 -0.14 -7.88 7.17
N ALA A 203 -0.14 -8.25 5.89
CA ALA A 203 0.32 -9.57 5.45
C ALA A 203 1.78 -9.84 5.86
N ASN A 204 2.66 -8.84 5.76
CA ASN A 204 4.03 -8.97 6.22
C ASN A 204 4.13 -9.12 7.75
N ALA A 205 3.28 -8.43 8.53
CA ALA A 205 3.19 -8.63 9.97
C ALA A 205 2.68 -10.03 10.33
N ILE A 206 1.65 -10.53 9.64
CA ILE A 206 1.12 -11.89 9.80
C ILE A 206 2.21 -12.92 9.51
N GLU A 207 2.92 -12.80 8.40
CA GLU A 207 3.96 -13.75 8.00
C GLU A 207 5.11 -13.86 9.01
N ARG A 208 5.46 -12.75 9.67
CA ARG A 208 6.52 -12.73 10.69
C ARG A 208 6.10 -13.34 12.03
N ASN A 209 4.82 -13.27 12.37
CA ASN A 209 4.31 -13.69 13.67
C ASN A 209 3.54 -15.03 13.63
N GLN A 210 2.96 -15.35 12.48
CA GLN A 210 2.13 -16.54 12.23
C GLN A 210 2.37 -17.11 10.82
N PRO A 211 3.60 -17.56 10.46
CA PRO A 211 3.91 -18.08 9.13
C PRO A 211 3.06 -19.29 8.72
N GLN A 212 2.49 -20.02 9.69
CA GLN A 212 1.54 -21.10 9.45
C GLN A 212 0.26 -20.66 8.73
N GLN A 213 -0.10 -19.36 8.79
CA GLN A 213 -1.24 -18.81 8.04
C GLN A 213 -1.01 -18.81 6.53
N ARG A 214 0.26 -18.91 6.08
CA ARG A 214 0.61 -18.94 4.65
C ARG A 214 -0.03 -17.78 3.87
N ILE A 215 0.01 -16.58 4.44
CA ILE A 215 -0.82 -15.45 3.99
C ILE A 215 -0.48 -15.01 2.57
N PHE A 216 0.80 -15.11 2.17
CA PHE A 216 1.23 -14.81 0.80
C PHE A 216 0.94 -15.93 -0.20
N GLN A 217 0.53 -17.13 0.24
CA GLN A 217 0.07 -18.21 -0.65
C GLN A 217 -1.46 -18.26 -0.76
N ARG A 218 -2.20 -17.57 0.14
CA ARG A 218 -3.66 -17.53 0.11
C ARG A 218 -4.18 -17.07 -1.25
N ARG A 219 -5.20 -17.78 -1.74
CA ARG A 219 -5.86 -17.49 -3.03
C ARG A 219 -4.85 -17.41 -4.18
N ASP A 220 -3.99 -18.43 -4.27
CA ASP A 220 -2.96 -18.54 -5.31
C ASP A 220 -2.05 -17.30 -5.38
N GLY A 221 -1.65 -16.80 -4.20
CA GLY A 221 -0.76 -15.65 -4.06
C GLY A 221 -1.33 -14.32 -4.57
N VAL A 222 -2.63 -14.10 -4.42
CA VAL A 222 -3.32 -12.91 -4.94
C VAL A 222 -2.69 -11.59 -4.47
N LEU A 223 -2.13 -11.52 -3.27
CA LEU A 223 -1.45 -10.32 -2.78
C LEU A 223 -0.18 -9.99 -3.57
N LEU A 224 0.59 -11.00 -3.98
CA LEU A 224 1.76 -10.80 -4.84
C LEU A 224 1.34 -10.43 -6.26
N LYS A 225 0.27 -11.05 -6.76
CA LYS A 225 -0.34 -10.68 -8.05
C LYS A 225 -0.86 -9.24 -8.03
N ALA A 226 -1.42 -8.77 -6.92
CA ALA A 226 -1.93 -7.41 -6.77
C ALA A 226 -0.82 -6.34 -6.88
N VAL A 227 0.37 -6.62 -6.34
CA VAL A 227 1.56 -5.77 -6.54
C VAL A 227 1.93 -5.72 -8.02
N ASN A 228 2.02 -6.88 -8.69
CA ASN A 228 2.37 -6.96 -10.10
C ASN A 228 1.32 -6.28 -11.01
N SER A 229 0.04 -6.52 -10.76
CA SER A 229 -1.08 -5.93 -11.51
C SER A 229 -1.08 -4.40 -11.38
N LEU A 230 -0.75 -3.87 -10.21
CA LEU A 230 -0.64 -2.42 -10.02
C LEU A 230 0.50 -1.82 -10.85
N VAL A 231 1.68 -2.46 -10.88
CA VAL A 231 2.81 -2.04 -11.75
C VAL A 231 2.39 -2.05 -13.23
N GLN A 232 1.71 -3.12 -13.66
CA GLN A 232 1.22 -3.25 -15.04
C GLN A 232 0.12 -2.23 -15.40
N SER A 233 -0.55 -1.65 -14.39
CA SER A 233 -1.58 -0.64 -14.56
C SER A 233 -1.01 0.79 -14.66
N SER A 234 0.17 0.92 -15.28
CA SER A 234 0.89 2.18 -15.43
C SER A 234 1.50 2.35 -16.82
N TYR A 235 1.71 3.60 -17.23
CA TYR A 235 2.42 3.98 -18.44
C TYR A 235 3.21 5.27 -18.19
N GLY A 236 4.47 5.33 -18.66
CA GLY A 236 5.32 6.50 -18.45
C GLY A 236 5.61 6.82 -16.97
N GLY A 237 5.49 5.82 -16.09
CA GLY A 237 5.66 5.99 -14.64
C GLY A 237 4.38 6.38 -13.88
N TYR A 238 3.28 6.69 -14.57
CA TYR A 238 2.00 7.10 -13.98
C TYR A 238 0.95 6.00 -14.13
N PHE A 239 0.06 5.89 -13.16
CA PHE A 239 -1.02 4.90 -13.25
C PHE A 239 -2.12 5.34 -14.22
N PHE A 240 -2.84 4.38 -14.81
CA PHE A 240 -3.99 4.70 -15.65
C PHE A 240 -5.09 5.43 -14.85
N PRO A 241 -5.52 6.63 -15.27
CA PRO A 241 -6.48 7.44 -14.54
C PRO A 241 -7.92 7.06 -14.90
N ILE A 242 -8.30 5.82 -14.60
CA ILE A 242 -9.67 5.32 -14.73
C ILE A 242 -10.37 5.36 -13.37
N ASN A 243 -11.70 5.56 -13.37
CA ASN A 243 -12.49 5.90 -12.19
C ASN A 243 -11.98 7.19 -11.51
N ASP A 244 -12.28 7.37 -10.23
CA ASP A 244 -11.74 8.46 -9.42
C ASP A 244 -10.22 8.32 -9.28
N ALA A 245 -9.48 9.24 -9.89
CA ALA A 245 -8.02 9.21 -9.91
C ALA A 245 -7.39 10.60 -9.96
N ILE A 246 -6.28 10.78 -9.24
CA ILE A 246 -5.41 11.95 -9.36
C ILE A 246 -4.28 11.61 -10.36
N LEU A 247 -4.08 12.50 -11.34
CA LEU A 247 -3.21 12.27 -12.51
C LEU A 247 -1.71 12.24 -12.17
N ASP A 248 -1.30 12.89 -11.08
CA ASP A 248 0.11 13.01 -10.69
C ASP A 248 0.66 11.79 -9.95
N LYS A 249 -0.19 10.80 -9.67
CA LYS A 249 0.18 9.61 -8.91
C LYS A 249 0.81 8.54 -9.81
N GLY A 250 1.98 8.08 -9.40
CA GLY A 250 2.77 7.12 -10.16
C GLY A 250 3.45 6.05 -9.31
N LEU A 251 4.39 5.35 -9.95
CA LEU A 251 5.08 4.17 -9.38
C LEU A 251 5.95 4.48 -8.15
N ASP A 252 6.26 5.76 -7.92
CA ASP A 252 7.06 6.27 -6.79
C ASP A 252 6.26 6.43 -5.49
N THR A 253 4.96 6.15 -5.52
CA THR A 253 4.10 6.17 -4.32
C THR A 253 4.58 5.19 -3.25
N GLU A 254 4.57 5.63 -1.99
CA GLU A 254 5.13 4.89 -0.85
C GLU A 254 4.53 3.48 -0.70
N GLU A 255 3.24 3.34 -0.99
CA GLU A 255 2.49 2.09 -0.90
C GLU A 255 3.04 1.02 -1.85
N LEU A 256 3.34 1.41 -3.10
CA LEU A 256 3.88 0.48 -4.10
C LEU A 256 5.35 0.18 -3.84
N VAL A 257 6.14 1.18 -3.43
CA VAL A 257 7.55 0.98 -3.05
C VAL A 257 7.65 -0.05 -1.91
N ALA A 258 6.82 0.09 -0.88
CA ALA A 258 6.72 -0.89 0.20
C ALA A 258 6.25 -2.25 -0.32
N GLY A 259 5.22 -2.28 -1.17
CA GLY A 259 4.69 -3.51 -1.78
C GLY A 259 5.75 -4.30 -2.56
N ILE A 260 6.52 -3.64 -3.41
CA ILE A 260 7.63 -4.26 -4.17
C ILE A 260 8.71 -4.77 -3.21
N GLY A 261 9.10 -3.98 -2.21
CA GLY A 261 10.10 -4.40 -1.22
C GLY A 261 9.70 -5.63 -0.42
N ILE A 262 8.41 -5.78 -0.12
CA ILE A 262 7.86 -6.96 0.57
C ILE A 262 7.75 -8.15 -0.38
N ALA A 263 7.27 -7.94 -1.61
CA ALA A 263 7.06 -8.99 -2.60
C ALA A 263 8.40 -9.61 -3.06
N THR A 264 9.42 -8.79 -3.33
CA THR A 264 10.73 -9.25 -3.83
C THR A 264 11.53 -10.06 -2.81
N ARG A 265 11.27 -9.88 -1.51
CA ARG A 265 11.85 -10.71 -0.44
C ARG A 265 11.27 -12.12 -0.40
N ARG A 266 10.13 -12.35 -1.07
CA ARG A 266 9.53 -13.68 -1.15
C ARG A 266 10.23 -14.47 -2.25
N PRO A 267 10.62 -15.73 -2.01
CA PRO A 267 11.12 -16.57 -3.08
C PRO A 267 10.01 -16.64 -4.14
N THR A 268 10.27 -16.05 -5.30
CA THR A 268 9.33 -16.03 -6.41
C THR A 268 8.92 -17.45 -6.72
N THR A 269 7.62 -17.75 -6.68
CA THR A 269 7.08 -18.73 -7.61
C THR A 269 7.51 -18.28 -9.01
N ARG A 270 8.24 -19.16 -9.71
CA ARG A 270 8.76 -18.92 -11.05
C ARG A 270 7.63 -18.50 -12.00
N SER A 271 7.46 -17.22 -12.25
CA SER A 271 6.80 -16.74 -13.48
C SER A 271 7.11 -15.25 -13.71
N CYS A 272 8.25 -14.99 -14.35
CA CYS A 272 8.47 -13.86 -15.27
C CYS A 272 9.93 -13.72 -15.71
N CYS A 273 10.88 -14.43 -15.08
CA CYS A 273 12.19 -14.64 -15.69
C CYS A 273 12.16 -15.92 -16.54
N PRO A 274 12.46 -15.86 -17.86
CA PRO A 274 12.85 -17.06 -18.59
C PRO A 274 14.01 -17.69 -17.83
N SER A 275 14.01 -19.01 -17.77
CA SER A 275 14.93 -19.89 -17.05
C SER A 275 16.36 -19.36 -16.83
N ARG A 276 16.91 -19.67 -15.65
CA ARG A 276 18.30 -19.45 -15.21
C ARG A 276 19.40 -20.13 -16.07
N ASN A 277 19.11 -20.50 -17.32
CA ASN A 277 20.06 -21.07 -18.27
C ASN A 277 20.35 -20.18 -19.49
N ALA A 278 19.90 -18.92 -19.52
CA ALA A 278 20.41 -17.94 -20.48
C ALA A 278 21.72 -17.32 -19.95
N SER A 279 22.82 -18.01 -20.22
CA SER A 279 24.18 -17.55 -20.00
C SER A 279 24.44 -16.18 -20.66
N ALA A 280 24.92 -15.25 -19.85
CA ALA A 280 25.91 -14.19 -20.16
C ALA A 280 25.79 -13.31 -21.42
N ALA A 281 24.67 -13.28 -22.15
CA ALA A 281 24.54 -12.50 -23.38
C ALA A 281 23.79 -11.16 -23.24
N CYS A 282 23.02 -10.94 -22.17
CA CYS A 282 22.17 -9.73 -22.04
C CYS A 282 22.77 -8.58 -21.22
N CYS A 283 23.94 -8.78 -20.60
CA CYS A 283 24.65 -7.73 -19.86
C CYS A 283 25.93 -7.35 -20.61
N SER A 284 25.79 -6.60 -21.69
CA SER A 284 26.89 -5.83 -22.27
C SER A 284 26.37 -4.42 -22.56
N PRO A 285 27.12 -3.36 -22.22
CA PRO A 285 26.71 -2.00 -22.58
C PRO A 285 26.63 -1.89 -24.10
N PRO A 286 25.73 -1.05 -24.66
CA PRO A 286 25.64 -0.90 -26.10
C PRO A 286 26.99 -0.37 -26.62
N LYS A 287 27.65 -1.14 -27.48
CA LYS A 287 28.79 -0.64 -28.26
C LYS A 287 28.30 0.56 -29.07
N ALA A 288 29.02 1.67 -28.95
CA ALA A 288 28.75 2.90 -29.67
C ALA A 288 28.53 2.62 -31.17
N TRP A 289 27.49 3.24 -31.74
CA TRP A 289 27.25 3.26 -33.17
C TRP A 289 28.44 3.87 -33.91
N PRO A 290 29.05 3.19 -34.90
CA PRO A 290 30.01 3.84 -35.75
C PRO A 290 29.28 4.66 -36.82
N TRP A 291 29.66 5.94 -36.93
CA TRP A 291 29.35 6.78 -38.09
C TRP A 291 29.90 6.13 -39.38
N PRO A 292 29.24 6.30 -40.54
CA PRO A 292 29.66 5.62 -41.77
C PRO A 292 30.83 6.35 -42.44
N PRO A 293 31.82 5.64 -43.03
CA PRO A 293 32.74 6.24 -43.97
C PRO A 293 32.13 6.33 -45.37
N ARG A 294 32.60 7.31 -46.13
CA ARG A 294 32.16 7.67 -47.48
C ARG A 294 32.61 6.66 -48.54
N SER A 295 31.65 6.29 -49.39
CA SER A 295 31.71 6.23 -50.86
C SER A 295 32.18 4.97 -51.63
N ARG A 296 31.39 4.71 -52.70
CA ARG A 296 31.66 4.19 -54.06
C ARG A 296 31.51 2.68 -54.41
N LYS A 297 30.42 2.47 -55.19
CA LYS A 297 30.26 1.75 -56.49
C LYS A 297 30.01 0.21 -56.56
N ALA A 298 28.84 -0.07 -57.19
CA ALA A 298 28.51 -1.07 -58.24
C ALA A 298 28.17 -2.56 -57.93
N ALA A 299 26.85 -2.87 -57.94
CA ALA A 299 26.04 -3.91 -58.66
C ALA A 299 26.56 -5.37 -58.93
N PRO A 300 25.70 -6.34 -59.34
CA PRO A 300 24.38 -6.79 -58.81
C PRO A 300 24.26 -8.36 -58.69
N ASN A 301 23.06 -8.87 -58.34
CA ASN A 301 22.49 -10.23 -58.55
C ASN A 301 22.72 -11.38 -57.53
N ARG A 302 21.66 -11.79 -56.78
CA ARG A 302 20.88 -13.06 -56.92
C ARG A 302 19.98 -13.41 -55.70
N SER A 303 18.66 -13.45 -55.95
CA SER A 303 17.56 -14.35 -55.46
C SER A 303 17.21 -14.58 -53.96
N PRO A 304 15.93 -14.94 -53.63
CA PRO A 304 15.25 -14.53 -52.40
C PRO A 304 14.78 -15.68 -51.49
N SER A 305 14.78 -15.46 -50.16
CA SER A 305 13.94 -16.24 -49.22
C SER A 305 13.78 -15.55 -47.86
N ALA A 306 12.96 -14.49 -47.76
CA ALA A 306 12.50 -13.95 -46.46
C ALA A 306 11.29 -12.99 -46.60
N ALA A 307 10.32 -13.29 -47.46
CA ALA A 307 9.11 -12.48 -47.60
C ALA A 307 7.85 -13.34 -47.40
N CYS A 308 7.53 -13.67 -46.14
CA CYS A 308 6.21 -14.23 -45.80
C CYS A 308 5.61 -13.78 -44.46
N CYS A 309 6.28 -12.94 -43.64
CA CYS A 309 5.70 -12.49 -42.36
C CYS A 309 5.36 -10.99 -42.25
N CYS A 310 5.67 -10.16 -43.24
CA CYS A 310 5.36 -8.71 -43.18
C CYS A 310 4.10 -8.26 -43.95
N ALA A 311 3.42 -9.15 -44.69
CA ALA A 311 2.25 -8.75 -45.50
C ALA A 311 0.89 -8.86 -44.77
N MET A 312 0.80 -9.54 -43.62
CA MET A 312 -0.47 -9.66 -42.87
C MET A 312 -0.73 -8.53 -41.84
N ALA A 313 0.31 -7.82 -41.39
CA ALA A 313 0.17 -6.74 -40.41
C ALA A 313 -0.40 -5.43 -40.99
N HIS A 314 -0.32 -5.23 -42.32
CA HIS A 314 -0.77 -4.00 -42.97
C HIS A 314 -2.23 -4.00 -43.48
N ARG A 315 -2.93 -5.15 -43.48
CA ARG A 315 -4.36 -5.22 -43.85
C ARG A 315 -5.31 -5.13 -42.65
N ALA A 316 -4.90 -5.57 -41.46
CA ALA A 316 -5.72 -5.47 -40.25
C ALA A 316 -5.83 -4.04 -39.69
N THR A 317 -4.81 -3.21 -39.94
CA THR A 317 -4.73 -1.83 -39.43
C THR A 317 -5.58 -0.81 -40.21
N ARG A 318 -6.09 -1.12 -41.42
CA ARG A 318 -7.03 -0.21 -42.14
C ARG A 318 -8.51 -0.48 -41.87
N ALA A 319 -8.87 -1.70 -41.48
CA ALA A 319 -10.26 -2.05 -41.18
C ALA A 319 -10.71 -1.51 -39.80
N HIS A 320 -9.81 -1.47 -38.82
CA HIS A 320 -10.13 -1.00 -37.46
C HIS A 320 -10.34 0.52 -37.39
N TRP A 321 -9.59 1.30 -38.17
CA TRP A 321 -9.70 2.77 -38.19
C TRP A 321 -10.99 3.30 -38.85
N ARG A 322 -11.64 2.51 -39.72
CA ARG A 322 -12.96 2.89 -40.29
C ARG A 322 -14.13 2.60 -39.34
N SER A 323 -13.97 1.66 -38.41
CA SER A 323 -14.98 1.33 -37.39
C SER A 323 -15.06 2.38 -36.27
N CYS A 324 -13.91 2.85 -35.77
CA CYS A 324 -13.88 3.86 -34.69
C CYS A 324 -14.36 5.26 -35.13
N ALA A 325 -14.24 5.62 -36.40
CA ALA A 325 -14.73 6.91 -36.92
C ALA A 325 -16.27 6.97 -37.07
N ALA A 326 -16.95 5.82 -37.15
CA ALA A 326 -18.42 5.76 -37.25
C ALA A 326 -19.10 5.83 -35.86
N ALA A 327 -18.47 5.27 -34.81
CA ALA A 327 -19.01 5.30 -33.44
C ALA A 327 -18.89 6.68 -32.76
N ALA A 328 -17.96 7.55 -33.20
CA ALA A 328 -17.76 8.88 -32.64
C ALA A 328 -18.79 9.94 -33.11
N LYS A 329 -19.68 9.62 -34.06
CA LYS A 329 -20.74 10.54 -34.55
C LYS A 329 -22.11 10.35 -33.88
N THR A 330 -22.31 9.29 -33.09
CA THR A 330 -23.58 9.00 -32.40
C THR A 330 -23.62 9.35 -30.92
N ALA A 331 -22.52 9.82 -30.32
CA ALA A 331 -22.44 10.23 -28.91
C ALA A 331 -22.49 11.77 -28.70
N ARG A 332 -23.15 12.51 -29.62
CA ARG A 332 -23.54 13.91 -29.43
C ARG A 332 -25.04 14.05 -29.63
N ARG A 333 -25.80 13.51 -28.68
CA ARG A 333 -27.23 13.74 -28.39
C ARG A 333 -27.58 12.72 -27.32
N TRP A 334 -27.32 13.09 -26.07
CA TRP A 334 -27.89 12.69 -24.78
C TRP A 334 -26.94 13.26 -23.72
#